data_AF-A0AA85F0K4-F1
#
_entry.id   AF-A0AA85F0K4-F1
#
_cell.length_a   1.000
_cell.length_b   1.000
_cell.length_c   1.000
_cell.angle_alpha   90.00
_cell.angle_beta   90.00
_cell.angle_gamma   90.00
#
_symmetry.space_group_name_H-M   'P 1'
#
loop_
_entity.id
_entity.type
_entity.pdbx_description
1 polymer ?
#
loop_
_entity_poly.entity_id
_entity_poly.type
_entity_poly.pdbx_seq_one_letter_code
_entity_poly.pdbx_strand_id
1 'polypeptide(L)'
;MYKCIIKLFSNFSDLIQLKQIIFQFLSVTSFIVMFLFGATTCWLLWLYLIIKFIKLFYIITNQLIMNNHNIIYNPMEFIYNEQLFDLFRQFITILLMITIYWIYWNIDKGSEEKGSHPKYFIRNLIIWKYIAHYFPIKLVISELYNNNNKDNEHATEVTESNIMADQSCDNNNEEEDQNSNDKICTQTIRNKEDYPKHENNLACIKELFPPSNNYLVGYHPHGIFGIGAFINFLTEANQFSEKFPGITPWLTTLEINFKAPFYRDLLLSFNLVAATYKGLSYLLDPQQCGNTGNFVVVVLGGAPEALDSRPGKYVFHTNRRYGFFKLALTTG
;
A
#
# COMPACT_ATOMS: atom_id res chain seq x y z
N MET A 1 -20.73 -11.41 45.71
CA MET A 1 -20.22 -12.21 44.58
C MET A 1 -20.30 -11.47 43.25
N TYR A 2 -21.49 -11.01 42.82
CA TYR A 2 -21.73 -10.31 41.55
C TYR A 2 -20.85 -9.05 41.29
N LYS A 3 -20.71 -8.15 42.28
CA LYS A 3 -19.84 -6.96 42.16
C LYS A 3 -18.35 -7.27 41.94
N CYS A 4 -17.87 -8.42 42.45
CA CYS A 4 -16.47 -8.83 42.30
C CYS A 4 -16.21 -9.38 40.90
N ILE A 5 -17.16 -10.14 40.35
CA ILE A 5 -17.13 -10.66 38.98
C ILE A 5 -17.13 -9.50 37.97
N ILE A 6 -18.00 -8.51 38.14
CA ILE A 6 -18.03 -7.31 37.26
C ILE A 6 -16.69 -6.56 37.30
N LYS A 7 -16.09 -6.37 38.48
CA LYS A 7 -14.80 -5.70 38.60
C LYS A 7 -13.66 -6.49 37.96
N LEU A 8 -13.70 -7.83 38.04
CA LEU A 8 -12.73 -8.70 37.39
C LEU A 8 -12.86 -8.68 35.86
N PHE A 9 -14.10 -8.70 35.34
CA PHE A 9 -14.38 -8.55 33.91
C PHE A 9 -13.99 -7.17 33.38
N SER A 10 -14.23 -6.10 34.15
CA SER A 10 -13.76 -4.74 33.83
C SER A 10 -12.24 -4.72 33.72
N ASN A 11 -11.52 -5.16 34.76
CA ASN A 11 -10.06 -5.20 34.75
C ASN A 11 -9.48 -6.05 33.60
N PHE A 12 -10.14 -7.15 33.24
CA PHE A 12 -9.73 -7.99 32.12
C PHE A 12 -9.98 -7.31 30.76
N SER A 13 -11.13 -6.64 30.61
CA SER A 13 -11.43 -5.82 29.43
C SER A 13 -10.42 -4.66 29.29
N ASP A 14 -10.10 -3.98 30.38
CA ASP A 14 -9.12 -2.90 30.43
C ASP A 14 -7.73 -3.38 30.04
N LEU A 15 -7.32 -4.58 30.48
CA LEU A 15 -6.04 -5.18 30.10
C LEU A 15 -5.99 -5.54 28.61
N ILE A 16 -7.10 -6.04 28.03
CA ILE A 16 -7.20 -6.32 26.60
C ILE A 16 -7.12 -5.02 25.79
N GLN A 17 -7.83 -3.97 26.21
CA GLN A 17 -7.79 -2.67 25.56
C GLN A 17 -6.38 -2.08 25.62
N LEU A 18 -5.73 -2.12 26.79
CA LEU A 18 -4.36 -1.65 26.96
C LEU A 18 -3.39 -2.40 26.04
N LYS A 19 -3.49 -3.73 25.99
CA LYS A 19 -2.70 -4.56 25.08
C LYS A 19 -2.91 -4.14 23.62
N GLN A 20 -4.15 -3.92 23.21
CA GLN A 20 -4.48 -3.48 21.85
C GLN A 20 -3.88 -2.11 21.53
N ILE A 21 -3.99 -1.14 22.44
CA ILE A 21 -3.40 0.20 22.29
C ILE A 21 -1.88 0.12 22.15
N ILE A 22 -1.21 -0.71 22.96
CA ILE A 22 0.24 -0.89 22.89
C ILE A 22 0.65 -1.47 21.52
N PHE A 23 -0.06 -2.51 21.04
CA PHE A 23 0.23 -3.08 19.72
C PHE A 23 -0.02 -2.08 18.60
N GLN A 24 -1.09 -1.28 18.68
CA GLN A 24 -1.34 -0.22 17.71
C GLN A 24 -0.22 0.81 17.68
N PHE A 25 0.19 1.31 18.84
CA PHE A 25 1.29 2.27 18.95
C PHE A 25 2.59 1.70 18.39
N LEU A 26 2.99 0.50 18.82
CA LEU A 26 4.20 -0.18 18.31
C LEU A 26 4.15 -0.39 16.80
N SER A 27 2.99 -0.76 16.26
CA SER A 27 2.79 -0.96 14.82
C SER A 27 3.01 0.34 14.04
N VAL A 28 2.43 1.44 14.52
CA VAL A 28 2.57 2.76 13.90
C VAL A 28 4.00 3.27 14.00
N THR A 29 4.63 3.18 15.17
CA THR A 29 6.02 3.59 15.34
C THR A 29 6.96 2.77 14.46
N SER A 30 6.77 1.44 14.40
CA SER A 30 7.56 0.57 13.52
C SER A 30 7.40 0.95 12.05
N PHE A 31 6.18 1.25 11.60
CA PHE A 31 5.92 1.70 10.23
C PHE A 31 6.63 3.02 9.92
N ILE A 32 6.52 4.01 10.80
CA ILE A 32 7.14 5.32 10.62
C ILE A 32 8.66 5.20 10.57
N VAL A 33 9.26 4.44 11.49
CA VAL A 33 10.71 4.22 11.54
C VAL A 33 11.20 3.49 10.28
N MET A 34 10.47 2.48 9.83
CA MET A 34 10.77 1.76 8.59
C MET A 34 10.75 2.68 7.37
N PHE A 35 9.77 3.59 7.26
CA PHE A 35 9.70 4.52 6.14
C PHE A 35 10.75 5.64 6.20
N LEU A 36 11.02 6.21 7.36
CA LEU A 36 12.00 7.29 7.52
C LEU A 36 13.44 6.82 7.36
N PHE A 37 13.78 5.68 7.98
CA PHE A 37 15.16 5.24 8.12
C PHE A 37 15.46 3.95 7.35
N GLY A 38 14.46 3.23 6.82
CA GLY A 38 14.65 1.93 6.16
C GLY A 38 15.63 1.98 4.99
N ALA A 39 15.49 2.97 4.10
CA ALA A 39 16.43 3.13 2.99
C ALA A 39 17.87 3.35 3.50
N THR A 40 18.03 4.22 4.51
CA THR A 40 19.36 4.55 5.06
C THR A 40 19.98 3.36 5.81
N THR A 41 19.21 2.61 6.59
CA THR A 41 19.70 1.43 7.31
C THR A 41 20.12 0.34 6.33
N CYS A 42 19.36 0.14 5.25
CA CYS A 42 19.73 -0.80 4.22
C CYS A 42 20.98 -0.38 3.42
N TRP A 43 21.17 0.91 3.15
CA TRP A 43 22.42 1.42 2.58
C TRP A 43 23.62 1.17 3.48
N LEU A 44 23.48 1.45 4.78
CA LEU A 44 24.54 1.20 5.76
C LEU A 44 24.86 -0.29 5.87
N LEU A 45 23.84 -1.17 5.84
CA LEU A 45 24.03 -2.61 5.82
C LEU A 45 24.79 -3.05 4.56
N TRP A 46 24.39 -2.56 3.38
CA TRP A 46 25.08 -2.86 2.12
C TRP A 46 26.54 -2.39 2.13
N LEU A 47 26.79 -1.16 2.58
CA LEU A 47 28.14 -0.61 2.74
C LEU A 47 28.97 -1.43 3.73
N TYR A 48 28.37 -1.83 4.86
CA TYR A 48 29.02 -2.71 5.84
C TYR A 48 29.44 -4.05 5.23
N LEU A 49 28.59 -4.66 4.40
CA LEU A 49 28.93 -5.91 3.71
C LEU A 49 30.12 -5.73 2.75
N ILE A 50 30.16 -4.62 2.00
CA ILE A 50 31.28 -4.30 1.10
C ILE A 50 32.57 -4.05 1.90
N ILE A 51 32.51 -3.26 2.97
CA ILE A 51 33.68 -2.99 3.82
C ILE A 51 34.19 -4.29 4.46
N LYS A 52 33.28 -5.14 4.95
CA LYS A 52 33.62 -6.44 5.52
C LYS A 52 34.27 -7.35 4.47
N PHE A 53 33.76 -7.35 3.24
CA PHE A 53 34.34 -8.08 2.11
C PHE A 53 35.78 -7.62 1.82
N ILE A 54 36.02 -6.31 1.69
CA ILE A 54 37.35 -5.73 1.44
C ILE A 54 38.32 -6.04 2.58
N LYS A 55 37.88 -5.87 3.84
CA LYS A 55 38.69 -6.17 5.02
C LYS A 55 39.12 -7.65 5.03
N LEU A 56 38.19 -8.54 4.71
CA LEU A 56 38.45 -9.97 4.74
C LEU A 56 39.37 -10.40 3.59
N PHE A 57 39.19 -9.81 2.41
CA PHE A 57 40.13 -9.96 1.29
C PHE A 57 41.56 -9.56 1.70
N TYR A 58 41.72 -8.37 2.30
CA TYR A 58 43.02 -7.87 2.75
C TYR A 58 43.69 -8.79 3.78
N ILE A 59 42.94 -9.24 4.79
CA ILE A 59 43.47 -10.15 5.83
C ILE A 59 43.91 -11.48 5.21
N ILE A 60 43.07 -12.06 4.34
CA ILE A 60 43.38 -13.31 3.64
C ILE A 60 44.63 -13.17 2.79
N THR A 61 44.73 -12.13 1.96
CA THR A 61 45.90 -11.90 1.11
C THR A 61 47.17 -11.75 1.94
N ASN A 62 47.14 -10.99 3.03
CA ASN A 62 48.30 -10.84 3.91
C ASN A 62 48.72 -12.18 4.57
N GLN A 63 47.76 -12.97 5.06
CA GLN A 63 48.06 -14.26 5.67
C GLN A 63 48.62 -15.26 4.65
N LEU A 64 48.10 -15.26 3.42
CA LEU A 64 48.64 -16.06 2.33
C LEU A 64 50.07 -15.64 1.97
N ILE A 65 50.37 -14.34 1.91
CA ILE A 65 51.72 -13.84 1.60
C ILE A 65 52.71 -14.23 2.71
N MET A 66 52.34 -14.08 3.98
CA MET A 66 53.23 -14.40 5.10
C MET A 66 53.49 -15.91 5.25
N ASN A 67 52.49 -16.74 4.96
CA ASN A 67 52.59 -18.20 5.09
C ASN A 67 52.89 -18.90 3.75
N ASN A 68 53.32 -18.15 2.74
CA ASN A 68 53.44 -18.60 1.35
C ASN A 68 54.33 -19.85 1.21
N HIS A 69 55.45 -19.91 1.93
CA HIS A 69 56.40 -21.02 1.84
C HIS A 69 55.87 -22.33 2.46
N ASN A 70 54.93 -22.28 3.41
CA ASN A 70 54.35 -23.47 4.01
C ASN A 70 53.16 -23.98 3.16
N ILE A 71 52.29 -23.06 2.73
CA ILE A 71 51.08 -23.37 1.97
C ILE A 71 51.42 -23.89 0.57
N ILE A 72 52.46 -23.37 -0.09
CA ILE A 72 52.88 -23.83 -1.42
C ILE A 72 53.39 -25.29 -1.39
N TYR A 73 54.11 -25.68 -0.34
CA TYR A 73 54.75 -27.00 -0.26
C TYR A 73 53.85 -28.06 0.41
N ASN A 74 52.90 -27.65 1.25
CA ASN A 74 51.91 -28.54 1.84
C ASN A 74 50.52 -27.88 1.87
N PRO A 75 49.70 -28.03 0.81
CA PRO A 75 48.37 -27.44 0.75
C PRO A 75 47.41 -27.99 1.82
N MET A 76 47.72 -29.14 2.44
CA MET A 76 46.91 -29.65 3.57
C MET A 76 47.05 -28.77 4.82
N GLU A 77 48.16 -28.04 4.97
CA GLU A 77 48.39 -27.12 6.10
C GLU A 77 47.38 -25.96 6.10
N PHE A 78 46.82 -25.62 4.93
CA PHE A 78 45.71 -24.68 4.81
C PHE A 78 44.43 -25.20 5.47
N ILE A 79 44.08 -26.47 5.22
CA ILE A 79 42.84 -27.09 5.72
C ILE A 79 42.91 -27.28 7.23
N TYR A 80 44.09 -27.61 7.78
CA TYR A 80 44.28 -27.75 9.22
C TYR A 80 44.40 -26.42 9.96
N ASN A 81 44.59 -25.30 9.26
CA ASN A 81 44.57 -23.97 9.87
C ASN A 81 43.11 -23.49 10.01
N GLU A 82 42.47 -23.92 11.10
CA GLU A 82 41.09 -23.57 11.49
C GLU A 82 40.78 -22.07 11.31
N GLN A 83 41.70 -21.18 11.74
CA GLN A 83 41.52 -19.74 11.67
C GLN A 83 41.49 -19.22 10.22
N LEU A 84 42.43 -19.66 9.39
CA LEU A 84 42.51 -19.27 7.99
C LEU A 84 41.30 -19.82 7.21
N PHE A 85 40.97 -21.09 7.43
CA PHE A 85 39.81 -21.74 6.82
C PHE A 85 38.49 -21.01 7.16
N ASP A 86 38.30 -20.61 8.43
CA ASP A 86 37.14 -19.83 8.86
C ASP A 86 37.04 -18.46 8.17
N LEU A 87 38.16 -17.76 8.01
CA LEU A 87 38.22 -16.49 7.29
C LEU A 87 37.83 -16.68 5.81
N PHE A 88 38.34 -17.72 5.17
CA PHE A 88 37.97 -18.07 3.80
C PHE A 88 36.49 -18.45 3.67
N ARG A 89 35.96 -19.24 4.59
CA ARG A 89 34.54 -19.59 4.61
C ARG A 89 33.67 -18.33 4.66
N GLN A 90 33.96 -17.42 5.58
CA GLN A 90 33.26 -16.13 5.68
C GLN A 90 33.39 -15.30 4.40
N PHE A 91 34.56 -15.31 3.77
CA PHE A 91 34.83 -14.56 2.54
C PHE A 91 33.97 -15.08 1.39
N ILE A 92 33.98 -16.39 1.19
CA ILE A 92 33.18 -17.05 0.16
C ILE A 92 31.69 -16.85 0.43
N THR A 93 31.23 -16.95 1.68
CA THR A 93 29.81 -16.69 2.02
C THR A 93 29.40 -15.26 1.65
N ILE A 94 30.20 -14.25 2.01
CA ILE A 94 29.88 -12.85 1.70
C ILE A 94 29.97 -12.61 0.19
N LEU A 95 31.00 -13.17 -0.48
CA LEU A 95 31.16 -13.09 -1.93
C LEU A 95 29.93 -13.63 -2.64
N LEU A 96 29.50 -14.86 -2.31
CA LEU A 96 28.32 -15.49 -2.89
C LEU A 96 27.06 -14.68 -2.63
N MET A 97 26.87 -14.17 -1.41
CA MET A 97 25.70 -13.36 -1.09
C MET A 97 25.66 -12.06 -1.92
N ILE A 98 26.78 -11.35 -2.04
CA ILE A 98 26.88 -10.12 -2.83
C ILE A 98 26.69 -10.43 -4.32
N THR A 99 27.32 -11.47 -4.85
CA THR A 99 27.22 -11.82 -6.28
C THR A 99 25.82 -12.29 -6.66
N ILE A 100 25.19 -13.14 -5.85
CA ILE A 100 23.81 -13.58 -6.06
C ILE A 100 22.87 -12.38 -6.03
N TYR A 101 23.00 -11.51 -5.03
CA TYR A 101 22.16 -10.31 -4.93
C TYR A 101 22.39 -9.36 -6.11
N TRP A 102 23.64 -9.17 -6.53
CA TRP A 102 23.97 -8.32 -7.68
C TRP A 102 23.43 -8.88 -8.99
N ILE A 103 23.50 -10.20 -9.21
CA ILE A 103 22.88 -10.87 -10.36
C ILE A 103 21.36 -10.66 -10.33
N TYR A 104 20.73 -10.91 -9.18
CA TYR A 104 19.30 -10.66 -8.99
C TYR A 104 18.91 -9.22 -9.31
N TRP A 105 19.64 -8.24 -8.76
CA TRP A 105 19.38 -6.81 -8.99
C TRP A 105 19.49 -6.42 -10.46
N ASN A 106 20.46 -6.98 -11.19
CA ASN A 106 20.63 -6.68 -12.62
C ASN A 106 19.51 -7.30 -13.47
N ILE A 107 19.09 -8.52 -13.14
CA ILE A 107 17.95 -9.18 -13.82
C ILE A 107 16.66 -8.40 -13.56
N ASP A 108 16.45 -7.96 -12.33
CA ASP A 108 15.23 -7.29 -11.89
C ASP A 108 15.23 -5.78 -12.13
N LYS A 109 16.24 -5.25 -12.83
CA LYS A 109 16.40 -3.81 -13.05
C LYS A 109 15.22 -3.26 -13.89
N GLY A 110 14.59 -2.19 -13.40
CA GLY A 110 13.46 -1.55 -14.08
C GLY A 110 12.09 -2.07 -13.66
N SER A 111 12.03 -3.07 -12.76
CA SER A 111 10.79 -3.49 -12.10
C SER A 111 10.11 -2.32 -11.38
N GLU A 112 10.87 -1.37 -10.85
CA GLU A 112 10.31 -0.12 -10.30
C GLU A 112 9.43 0.70 -11.27
N GLU A 113 9.53 0.48 -12.59
CA GLU A 113 8.67 1.13 -13.59
C GLU A 113 7.69 0.14 -14.26
N LYS A 114 8.04 -1.14 -14.35
CA LYS A 114 7.33 -2.12 -15.18
C LYS A 114 6.58 -3.20 -14.39
N GLY A 115 6.78 -3.29 -13.08
CA GLY A 115 6.12 -4.31 -12.29
C GLY A 115 6.69 -4.48 -10.90
N SER A 116 5.81 -4.63 -9.91
CA SER A 116 6.20 -5.07 -8.58
C SER A 116 6.16 -6.60 -8.48
N HIS A 117 6.63 -7.10 -7.35
CA HIS A 117 6.59 -8.50 -6.94
C HIS A 117 5.68 -8.68 -5.70
N PRO A 118 4.39 -8.34 -5.79
CA PRO A 118 3.52 -8.30 -4.63
C PRO A 118 3.45 -9.65 -3.93
N LYS A 119 3.69 -9.66 -2.62
CA LYS A 119 3.61 -10.86 -1.80
C LYS A 119 2.31 -10.85 -0.99
N TYR A 120 1.42 -11.80 -1.29
CA TYR A 120 0.11 -11.90 -0.63
C TYR A 120 0.22 -11.93 0.91
N PHE A 121 1.17 -12.71 1.46
CA PHE A 121 1.33 -12.79 2.91
C PHE A 121 1.75 -11.46 3.54
N ILE A 122 2.57 -10.66 2.84
CA ILE A 122 3.01 -9.34 3.33
C ILE A 122 1.81 -8.40 3.39
N ARG A 123 0.94 -8.40 2.37
CA ARG A 123 -0.27 -7.56 2.33
C ARG A 123 -1.28 -7.92 3.43
N ASN A 124 -1.25 -9.14 3.95
CA ASN A 124 -2.20 -9.67 4.93
C ASN A 124 -1.69 -9.68 6.39
N LEU A 125 -0.54 -9.08 6.68
CA LEU A 125 -0.01 -9.04 8.04
C LEU A 125 -0.96 -8.32 9.01
N ILE A 126 -1.08 -8.84 10.24
CA ILE A 126 -1.98 -8.28 11.27
C ILE A 126 -1.61 -6.86 11.69
N ILE A 127 -0.33 -6.48 11.54
CA ILE A 127 0.17 -5.13 11.81
C ILE A 127 -0.62 -4.05 11.05
N TRP A 128 -1.07 -4.34 9.84
CA TRP A 128 -1.85 -3.39 9.04
C TRP A 128 -3.22 -3.12 9.64
N LYS A 129 -3.84 -4.13 10.24
CA LYS A 129 -5.10 -3.96 10.98
C LYS A 129 -4.88 -3.06 12.18
N TYR A 130 -3.79 -3.24 12.94
CA TYR A 130 -3.50 -2.36 14.07
C TYR A 130 -3.32 -0.88 13.63
N ILE A 131 -2.60 -0.63 12.54
CA ILE A 131 -2.43 0.74 12.01
C ILE A 131 -3.78 1.32 11.54
N ALA A 132 -4.60 0.52 10.84
CA ALA A 132 -5.92 0.95 10.40
C ALA A 132 -6.82 1.36 11.58
N HIS A 133 -6.81 0.60 12.67
CA HIS A 133 -7.60 0.94 13.86
C HIS A 133 -7.07 2.16 14.62
N TYR A 134 -5.76 2.39 14.62
CA TYR A 134 -5.16 3.54 15.31
C TYR A 134 -5.55 4.88 14.68
N PHE A 135 -5.58 4.95 13.34
CA PHE A 135 -5.95 6.16 12.56
C PHE A 135 -7.36 6.11 11.97
N PRO A 136 -8.28 5.37 12.60
CA PRO A 136 -9.54 4.86 12.02
C PRO A 136 -9.66 4.83 10.49
N ILE A 137 -8.65 4.27 9.80
CA ILE A 137 -8.57 4.27 8.34
C ILE A 137 -9.60 3.29 7.79
N LYS A 138 -10.50 3.78 6.93
CA LYS A 138 -11.51 2.98 6.24
C LYS A 138 -11.45 3.26 4.74
N LEU A 139 -11.78 2.24 3.95
CA LEU A 139 -12.03 2.38 2.52
C LEU A 139 -13.54 2.31 2.28
N VAL A 140 -14.13 3.43 1.88
CA VAL A 140 -15.57 3.59 1.66
C VAL A 140 -15.79 4.14 0.26
N ILE A 141 -16.78 3.60 -0.45
CA ILE A 141 -17.19 4.06 -1.78
C ILE A 141 -18.35 5.03 -1.57
N SER A 142 -18.17 6.29 -1.99
CA SER A 142 -19.11 7.38 -1.70
C SER A 142 -20.51 7.14 -2.25
N GLU A 143 -20.62 6.61 -3.47
CA GLU A 143 -21.90 6.34 -4.11
C GLU A 143 -22.73 5.31 -3.32
N LEU A 144 -22.09 4.23 -2.87
CA LEU A 144 -22.72 3.24 -2.00
C LEU A 144 -23.05 3.81 -0.62
N TYR A 145 -22.21 4.69 -0.08
CA TYR A 145 -22.46 5.31 1.22
C TYR A 145 -23.72 6.19 1.19
N ASN A 146 -23.85 7.01 0.14
CA ASN A 146 -25.00 7.91 -0.01
C ASN A 146 -26.29 7.14 -0.28
N ASN A 147 -26.26 6.10 -1.11
CA ASN A 147 -27.44 5.25 -1.37
C ASN A 147 -27.91 4.55 -0.10
N ASN A 148 -26.98 3.98 0.69
CA ASN A 148 -27.34 3.37 1.97
C ASN A 148 -27.95 4.37 2.96
N ASN A 149 -27.46 5.61 3.01
CA ASN A 149 -28.05 6.62 3.88
C ASN A 149 -29.45 7.05 3.40
N LYS A 150 -29.66 7.19 2.08
CA LYS A 150 -30.98 7.47 1.50
C LYS A 150 -31.98 6.35 1.76
N ASP A 151 -31.57 5.09 1.60
CA ASP A 151 -32.41 3.92 1.89
C ASP A 151 -32.78 3.87 3.39
N ASN A 152 -31.84 4.24 4.27
CA ASN A 152 -32.08 4.30 5.70
C ASN A 152 -32.98 5.48 6.09
N GLU A 153 -32.83 6.66 5.49
CA GLU A 153 -33.72 7.81 5.69
C GLU A 153 -35.14 7.48 5.22
N HIS A 154 -35.28 6.84 4.05
CA HIS A 154 -36.58 6.42 3.53
C HIS A 154 -37.22 5.29 4.36
N ALA A 155 -36.43 4.37 4.93
CA ALA A 155 -36.92 3.36 5.89
C ALA A 155 -37.31 3.97 7.25
N THR A 156 -36.69 5.09 7.63
CA THR A 156 -37.02 5.83 8.86
C THR A 156 -38.32 6.64 8.69
N GLU A 157 -38.57 7.23 7.51
CA GLU A 157 -39.86 7.86 7.19
C GLU A 157 -41.02 6.85 7.04
N VAL A 158 -40.73 5.64 6.56
CA VAL A 158 -41.74 4.56 6.45
C VAL A 158 -42.09 3.97 7.83
N THR A 159 -41.25 4.15 8.84
CA THR A 159 -41.55 3.73 10.22
C THR A 159 -42.24 4.80 11.07
N GLU A 160 -42.18 6.08 10.68
CA GLU A 160 -42.89 7.18 11.37
C GLU A 160 -44.29 7.49 10.80
N SER A 161 -44.70 6.92 9.66
CA SER A 161 -45.99 7.21 9.02
C SER A 161 -47.16 6.28 9.38
N ASN A 162 -47.02 5.38 10.36
CA ASN A 162 -48.12 4.53 10.85
C ASN A 162 -48.68 4.99 12.21
N ILE A 163 -49.02 6.28 12.36
CA ILE A 163 -49.95 6.76 13.40
C ILE A 163 -50.87 7.86 12.81
N MET A 164 -52.07 7.43 12.41
CA MET A 164 -53.37 8.13 12.31
C MET A 164 -53.51 9.57 11.75
N ALA A 165 -54.44 9.64 10.77
CA ALA A 165 -55.54 10.61 10.58
C ALA A 165 -55.36 11.80 9.60
N ASP A 166 -56.16 11.73 8.51
CA ASP A 166 -57.06 12.76 7.94
C ASP A 166 -56.62 14.24 7.88
N GLN A 167 -56.46 14.79 6.65
CA GLN A 167 -57.31 15.86 6.06
C GLN A 167 -56.69 16.52 4.79
N SER A 168 -57.59 17.07 3.99
CA SER A 168 -57.50 17.69 2.66
C SER A 168 -56.55 18.90 2.47
N CYS A 169 -56.06 19.09 1.22
CA CYS A 169 -56.39 20.22 0.31
C CYS A 169 -55.26 20.60 -0.68
N ASP A 170 -55.65 20.68 -1.96
CA ASP A 170 -55.31 21.64 -3.03
C ASP A 170 -53.86 21.94 -3.51
N ASN A 171 -53.68 21.59 -4.81
CA ASN A 171 -53.16 22.37 -5.96
C ASN A 171 -52.07 23.45 -5.75
N ASN A 172 -50.95 23.32 -6.47
CA ASN A 172 -50.68 24.11 -7.70
C ASN A 172 -49.33 23.75 -8.35
N ASN A 173 -49.31 23.93 -9.67
CA ASN A 173 -48.24 23.69 -10.64
C ASN A 173 -46.97 24.53 -10.41
N GLU A 174 -45.82 24.05 -10.89
CA GLU A 174 -44.99 24.77 -11.88
C GLU A 174 -43.86 23.88 -12.46
N GLU A 175 -43.60 24.10 -13.74
CA GLU A 175 -42.88 23.29 -14.71
C GLU A 175 -41.34 23.41 -14.66
N GLU A 176 -40.70 22.26 -14.85
CA GLU A 176 -39.56 21.96 -15.75
C GLU A 176 -38.35 22.92 -15.88
N ASP A 177 -37.14 22.37 -15.69
CA ASP A 177 -36.26 22.17 -16.85
C ASP A 177 -35.16 21.12 -16.60
N GLN A 178 -34.99 20.24 -17.59
CA GLN A 178 -34.16 19.03 -17.57
C GLN A 178 -32.76 19.30 -18.16
N ASN A 179 -31.72 18.72 -17.57
CA ASN A 179 -30.49 18.38 -18.30
C ASN A 179 -30.34 16.86 -18.33
N SER A 180 -30.44 16.28 -19.53
CA SER A 180 -30.92 14.93 -19.81
C SER A 180 -29.85 13.83 -19.88
N ASN A 181 -28.65 14.06 -19.33
CA ASN A 181 -27.57 13.05 -19.36
C ASN A 181 -27.44 12.23 -18.08
N ASP A 182 -28.05 12.66 -16.96
CA ASP A 182 -28.02 11.92 -15.68
C ASP A 182 -29.13 10.87 -15.55
N LYS A 183 -30.15 10.92 -16.43
CA LYS A 183 -31.29 9.99 -16.41
C LYS A 183 -31.02 8.64 -17.05
N ILE A 184 -29.97 8.51 -17.87
CA ILE A 184 -29.63 7.25 -18.55
C ILE A 184 -29.09 6.22 -17.55
N CYS A 185 -28.45 6.65 -16.46
CA CYS A 185 -27.92 5.74 -15.45
C CYS A 185 -29.02 5.20 -14.50
N THR A 186 -30.18 5.86 -14.42
CA THR A 186 -31.25 5.51 -13.47
C THR A 186 -32.31 4.56 -14.02
N GLN A 187 -32.38 4.35 -15.35
CA GLN A 187 -33.43 3.53 -15.96
C GLN A 187 -33.02 2.08 -16.30
N THR A 188 -31.75 1.70 -16.09
CA THR A 188 -31.31 0.30 -16.31
C THR A 188 -31.41 -0.57 -15.06
N ILE A 189 -31.95 -0.06 -13.95
CA ILE A 189 -32.30 -0.85 -12.76
C ILE A 189 -33.62 -1.60 -13.05
N ARG A 190 -33.57 -2.58 -13.96
CA ARG A 190 -34.63 -3.59 -14.06
C ARG A 190 -34.40 -4.62 -12.95
N ASN A 191 -35.29 -4.58 -11.96
CA ASN A 191 -35.66 -5.65 -11.02
C ASN A 191 -34.48 -6.40 -10.37
N LYS A 192 -33.91 -5.86 -9.28
CA LYS A 192 -32.97 -6.55 -8.38
C LYS A 192 -33.33 -6.39 -6.91
N GLU A 193 -34.56 -6.74 -6.54
CA GLU A 193 -34.95 -6.84 -5.13
C GLU A 193 -34.66 -8.22 -4.50
N ASP A 194 -34.17 -9.20 -5.28
CA ASP A 194 -33.99 -10.59 -4.84
C ASP A 194 -32.54 -11.01 -4.52
N TYR A 195 -31.58 -10.08 -4.55
CA TYR A 195 -30.18 -10.37 -4.21
C TYR A 195 -29.82 -9.88 -2.81
N PRO A 196 -29.03 -10.64 -2.02
CA PRO A 196 -28.50 -10.15 -0.76
C PRO A 196 -27.70 -8.86 -1.01
N LYS A 197 -27.91 -7.83 -0.17
CA LYS A 197 -27.37 -6.46 -0.27
C LYS A 197 -25.87 -6.38 -0.64
N HIS A 198 -25.07 -7.35 -0.20
CA HIS A 198 -23.66 -7.46 -0.54
C HIS A 198 -23.41 -7.76 -2.03
N GLU A 199 -24.18 -8.66 -2.65
CA GLU A 199 -24.05 -8.99 -4.08
C GLU A 199 -24.49 -7.81 -4.97
N ASN A 200 -25.51 -7.08 -4.54
CA ASN A 200 -25.95 -5.85 -5.22
C ASN A 200 -24.84 -4.77 -5.20
N ASN A 201 -24.20 -4.55 -4.04
CA ASN A 201 -23.07 -3.63 -3.94
C ASN A 201 -21.90 -4.06 -4.82
N LEU A 202 -21.57 -5.35 -4.84
CA LEU A 202 -20.48 -5.87 -5.65
C LEU A 202 -20.76 -5.76 -7.15
N ALA A 203 -22.01 -5.98 -7.57
CA ALA A 203 -22.43 -5.78 -8.95
C ALA A 203 -22.31 -4.31 -9.37
N CYS A 204 -22.78 -3.39 -8.53
CA CYS A 204 -22.63 -1.94 -8.75
C CYS A 204 -21.16 -1.52 -8.87
N ILE A 205 -20.27 -2.05 -8.00
CA ILE A 205 -18.83 -1.72 -8.09
C ILE A 205 -18.21 -2.24 -9.38
N LYS A 206 -18.57 -3.44 -9.84
CA LYS A 206 -18.07 -3.99 -11.12
C LYS A 206 -18.56 -3.17 -12.32
N GLU A 207 -19.74 -2.58 -12.22
CA GLU A 207 -20.29 -1.70 -13.24
C GLU A 207 -19.59 -0.33 -13.25
N LEU A 208 -19.37 0.25 -12.07
CA LEU A 208 -18.67 1.54 -11.91
C LEU A 208 -17.17 1.45 -12.21
N PHE A 209 -16.56 0.32 -11.83
CA PHE A 209 -15.16 0.02 -12.07
C PHE A 209 -14.98 -1.33 -12.80
N PRO A 210 -15.25 -1.39 -14.12
CA PRO A 210 -14.98 -2.59 -14.91
C PRO A 210 -13.50 -3.00 -14.87
N PRO A 211 -13.16 -4.29 -14.64
CA PRO A 211 -11.77 -4.76 -14.61
C PRO A 211 -11.11 -4.79 -16.00
N SER A 212 -11.85 -4.50 -17.07
CA SER A 212 -11.33 -4.30 -18.41
C SER A 212 -10.60 -2.97 -18.58
N ASN A 213 -10.79 -2.02 -17.68
CA ASN A 213 -10.28 -0.66 -17.79
C ASN A 213 -9.14 -0.43 -16.80
N ASN A 214 -8.24 0.48 -17.15
CA ASN A 214 -7.21 0.99 -16.25
C ASN A 214 -7.62 2.37 -15.71
N TYR A 215 -7.20 2.68 -14.49
CA TYR A 215 -7.60 3.87 -13.76
C TYR A 215 -6.38 4.64 -13.30
N LEU A 216 -6.35 5.94 -13.61
CA LEU A 216 -5.40 6.88 -13.02
C LEU A 216 -6.12 7.67 -11.92
N VAL A 217 -5.66 7.50 -10.69
CA VAL A 217 -6.41 7.92 -9.50
C VAL A 217 -5.58 8.88 -8.67
N GLY A 218 -6.13 10.06 -8.40
CA GLY A 218 -5.53 11.02 -7.49
C GLY A 218 -5.86 10.67 -6.03
N TYR A 219 -4.85 10.63 -5.16
CA TYR A 219 -5.03 10.51 -3.72
C TYR A 219 -4.61 11.79 -3.00
N HIS A 220 -5.50 12.26 -2.10
CA HIS A 220 -5.30 13.39 -1.21
C HIS A 220 -6.11 13.14 0.08
N PRO A 221 -5.62 13.55 1.27
CA PRO A 221 -4.36 14.24 1.50
C PRO A 221 -3.14 13.32 1.45
N HIS A 222 -1.99 13.83 0.99
CA HIS A 222 -0.71 13.14 1.07
C HIS A 222 -0.36 12.83 2.53
N GLY A 223 -0.57 13.80 3.42
CA GLY A 223 -0.07 13.77 4.80
C GLY A 223 1.46 13.62 4.85
N ILE A 224 2.03 13.35 6.03
CA ILE A 224 3.50 13.22 6.14
C ILE A 224 3.99 11.88 5.55
N PHE A 225 3.25 10.79 5.75
CA PHE A 225 3.67 9.42 5.40
C PHE A 225 2.73 8.68 4.45
N GLY A 226 1.64 9.30 3.95
CA GLY A 226 0.70 8.61 3.08
C GLY A 226 0.08 7.35 3.70
N ILE A 227 -0.05 7.28 5.03
CA ILE A 227 -0.48 6.06 5.75
C ILE A 227 -1.85 5.60 5.25
N GLY A 228 -2.78 6.52 5.01
CA GLY A 228 -4.10 6.20 4.47
C GLY A 228 -4.02 5.50 3.11
N ALA A 229 -3.19 6.01 2.19
CA ALA A 229 -2.96 5.37 0.90
C ALA A 229 -2.29 4.01 1.04
N PHE A 230 -1.23 3.91 1.86
CA PHE A 230 -0.52 2.66 2.06
C PHE A 230 -1.46 1.57 2.59
N ILE A 231 -2.22 1.88 3.65
CA ILE A 231 -3.11 0.92 4.28
C ILE A 231 -4.29 0.53 3.38
N ASN A 232 -4.88 1.47 2.64
CA ASN A 232 -6.02 1.17 1.77
C ASN A 232 -5.64 0.47 0.46
N PHE A 233 -4.49 0.79 -0.14
CA PHE A 233 -4.16 0.33 -1.49
C PHE A 233 -3.05 -0.73 -1.53
N LEU A 234 -2.18 -0.80 -0.52
CA LEU A 234 -1.06 -1.74 -0.51
C LEU A 234 -1.22 -2.89 0.47
N THR A 235 -2.30 -2.90 1.27
CA THR A 235 -2.56 -3.94 2.27
C THR A 235 -4.01 -4.39 2.22
N GLU A 236 -4.28 -5.55 2.83
CA GLU A 236 -5.64 -6.07 2.97
C GLU A 236 -6.31 -5.67 4.30
N ALA A 237 -5.79 -4.66 5.00
CA ALA A 237 -6.39 -4.19 6.26
C ALA A 237 -7.86 -3.77 6.09
N ASN A 238 -8.17 -3.17 4.93
CA ASN A 238 -9.51 -2.68 4.58
C ASN A 238 -10.14 -3.44 3.41
N GLN A 239 -9.62 -4.65 3.12
CA GLN A 239 -10.15 -5.61 2.15
C GLN A 239 -10.31 -5.02 0.74
N PHE A 240 -9.25 -4.42 0.20
CA PHE A 240 -9.30 -3.78 -1.11
C PHE A 240 -9.72 -4.79 -2.18
N SER A 241 -9.10 -5.97 -2.20
CA SER A 241 -9.36 -6.99 -3.22
C SER A 241 -10.78 -7.57 -3.15
N GLU A 242 -11.43 -7.52 -1.98
CA GLU A 242 -12.83 -7.93 -1.82
C GLU A 242 -13.78 -6.85 -2.36
N LYS A 243 -13.49 -5.58 -2.07
CA LYS A 243 -14.31 -4.43 -2.52
C LYS A 243 -14.19 -4.19 -4.02
N PHE A 244 -12.99 -4.35 -4.58
CA PHE A 244 -12.70 -4.09 -5.99
C PHE A 244 -12.20 -5.38 -6.67
N PRO A 245 -13.08 -6.36 -6.92
CA PRO A 245 -12.68 -7.65 -7.48
C PRO A 245 -12.14 -7.48 -8.91
N GLY A 246 -11.00 -8.09 -9.19
CA GLY A 246 -10.35 -8.00 -10.51
C GLY A 246 -9.58 -6.70 -10.76
N ILE A 247 -9.49 -5.82 -9.76
CA ILE A 247 -8.73 -4.58 -9.83
C ILE A 247 -7.45 -4.71 -8.99
N THR A 248 -6.33 -4.31 -9.58
CA THR A 248 -5.03 -4.33 -8.93
C THR A 248 -4.61 -2.91 -8.55
N PRO A 249 -4.50 -2.58 -7.25
CA PRO A 249 -4.03 -1.28 -6.81
C PRO A 249 -2.52 -1.17 -6.96
N TRP A 250 -2.07 -0.06 -7.53
CA TRP A 250 -0.66 0.32 -7.67
C TRP A 250 -0.45 1.67 -7.02
N LEU A 251 0.35 1.75 -5.96
CA LEU A 251 0.65 3.03 -5.32
C LEU A 251 1.99 3.56 -5.83
N THR A 252 2.02 4.85 -6.17
CA THR A 252 3.23 5.47 -6.68
C THR A 252 4.08 6.07 -5.55
N THR A 253 5.41 6.02 -5.69
CA THR A 253 6.36 6.67 -4.79
C THR A 253 7.57 7.22 -5.55
N LEU A 254 8.42 8.00 -4.89
CA LEU A 254 9.60 8.59 -5.51
C LEU A 254 10.57 7.50 -6.01
N GLU A 255 11.11 7.67 -7.22
CA GLU A 255 12.04 6.71 -7.83
C GLU A 255 13.27 6.42 -6.94
N ILE A 256 13.74 7.42 -6.18
CA ILE A 256 14.89 7.28 -5.28
C ILE A 256 14.69 6.20 -4.20
N ASN A 257 13.44 5.94 -3.80
CA ASN A 257 13.11 4.90 -2.83
C ASN A 257 13.49 3.50 -3.33
N PHE A 258 13.57 3.30 -4.65
CA PHE A 258 13.97 2.04 -5.27
C PHE A 258 15.49 1.92 -5.47
N LYS A 259 16.33 2.85 -4.99
CA LYS A 259 17.79 2.77 -5.16
C LYS A 259 18.50 2.07 -3.99
N ALA A 260 17.87 2.00 -2.82
CA ALA A 260 18.44 1.34 -1.65
C ALA A 260 18.33 -0.20 -1.76
N PRO A 261 19.44 -0.96 -1.66
CA PRO A 261 19.42 -2.43 -1.61
C PRO A 261 18.47 -2.93 -0.52
N PHE A 262 17.81 -4.08 -0.69
CA PHE A 262 16.86 -4.69 0.24
C PHE A 262 15.57 -3.88 0.50
N TYR A 263 15.68 -2.56 0.71
CA TYR A 263 14.54 -1.66 0.86
C TYR A 263 13.74 -1.59 -0.45
N ARG A 264 14.42 -1.51 -1.61
CA ARG A 264 13.78 -1.66 -2.92
C ARG A 264 12.93 -2.92 -2.98
N ASP A 265 13.47 -4.06 -2.55
CA ASP A 265 12.81 -5.37 -2.63
C ASP A 265 11.61 -5.44 -1.68
N LEU A 266 11.70 -4.76 -0.52
CA LEU A 266 10.56 -4.57 0.36
C LEU A 266 9.47 -3.74 -0.30
N LEU A 267 9.80 -2.61 -0.93
CA LEU A 267 8.81 -1.79 -1.64
C LEU A 267 8.16 -2.57 -2.78
N LEU A 268 8.95 -3.25 -3.60
CA LEU A 268 8.45 -4.09 -4.69
C LEU A 268 7.66 -5.30 -4.20
N SER A 269 7.84 -5.72 -2.94
CA SER A 269 7.00 -6.77 -2.35
C SER A 269 5.57 -6.31 -2.04
N PHE A 270 5.34 -4.99 -2.09
CA PHE A 270 4.02 -4.37 -2.24
C PHE A 270 3.81 -3.98 -3.69
N ASN A 271 2.60 -3.58 -4.10
CA ASN A 271 2.39 -2.98 -5.42
C ASN A 271 2.86 -1.51 -5.48
N LEU A 272 4.09 -1.23 -5.04
CA LEU A 272 4.68 0.10 -5.20
C LEU A 272 5.36 0.21 -6.56
N VAL A 273 5.21 1.38 -7.19
CA VAL A 273 5.83 1.72 -8.46
C VAL A 273 6.42 3.12 -8.40
N ALA A 274 7.45 3.39 -9.20
CA ALA A 274 8.04 4.72 -9.31
C ALA A 274 7.04 5.68 -9.97
N ALA A 275 6.94 6.88 -9.42
CA ALA A 275 6.11 7.98 -9.93
C ALA A 275 6.75 8.64 -11.17
N THR A 276 7.07 7.85 -12.20
CA THR A 276 7.65 8.32 -13.47
C THR A 276 6.62 8.24 -14.60
N TYR A 277 6.72 9.14 -15.58
CA TYR A 277 5.83 9.11 -16.74
C TYR A 277 5.84 7.74 -17.42
N LYS A 278 7.03 7.16 -17.61
CA LYS A 278 7.24 5.87 -18.25
C LYS A 278 6.59 4.71 -17.47
N GLY A 279 6.72 4.68 -16.15
CA GLY A 279 6.13 3.62 -15.33
C GLY A 279 4.60 3.70 -15.28
N LEU A 280 4.06 4.90 -15.10
CA LEU A 280 2.61 5.09 -15.09
C LEU A 280 2.00 4.84 -16.48
N SER A 281 2.61 5.33 -17.56
CA SER A 281 2.12 5.07 -18.92
C SER A 281 2.15 3.58 -19.26
N TYR A 282 3.16 2.85 -18.77
CA TYR A 282 3.25 1.40 -18.94
C TYR A 282 2.05 0.70 -18.30
N LEU A 283 1.75 0.98 -17.02
CA LEU A 283 0.63 0.35 -16.30
C LEU A 283 -0.75 0.74 -16.85
N LEU A 284 -0.87 1.95 -17.40
CA LEU A 284 -2.13 2.45 -17.96
C LEU A 284 -2.40 1.92 -19.37
N ASP A 285 -1.39 1.42 -20.09
CA ASP A 285 -1.52 0.86 -21.43
C ASP A 285 -1.65 -0.68 -21.40
N PRO A 286 -2.84 -1.25 -21.69
CA PRO A 286 -3.03 -2.70 -21.71
C PRO A 286 -2.14 -3.44 -22.71
N GLN A 287 -1.75 -2.80 -23.82
CA GLN A 287 -0.91 -3.42 -24.84
C GLN A 287 0.53 -3.55 -24.37
N GLN A 288 1.01 -2.61 -23.56
CA GLN A 288 2.35 -2.65 -22.99
C GLN A 288 2.44 -3.51 -21.73
N CYS A 289 1.50 -3.33 -20.80
CA CYS A 289 1.50 -4.06 -19.53
C CYS A 289 1.03 -5.52 -19.67
N GLY A 290 0.19 -5.81 -20.67
CA GLY A 290 -0.40 -7.12 -20.88
C GLY A 290 -1.52 -7.46 -19.88
N ASN A 291 -1.91 -6.50 -19.02
CA ASN A 291 -2.96 -6.65 -18.02
C ASN A 291 -3.90 -5.44 -18.05
N THR A 292 -5.14 -5.65 -17.62
CA THR A 292 -6.15 -4.61 -17.39
C THR A 292 -6.53 -4.57 -15.91
N GLY A 293 -7.36 -3.61 -15.51
CA GLY A 293 -7.80 -3.46 -14.11
C GLY A 293 -6.73 -2.82 -13.23
N ASN A 294 -5.75 -2.13 -13.82
CA ASN A 294 -4.71 -1.43 -13.06
C ASN A 294 -5.28 -0.15 -12.46
N PHE A 295 -5.26 -0.03 -11.13
CA PHE A 295 -5.72 1.14 -10.39
C PHE A 295 -4.52 1.90 -9.85
N VAL A 296 -4.01 2.83 -10.66
CA VAL A 296 -2.76 3.54 -10.47
C VAL A 296 -2.98 4.79 -9.63
N VAL A 297 -2.61 4.72 -8.36
CA VAL A 297 -2.81 5.75 -7.36
C VAL A 297 -1.60 6.68 -7.29
N VAL A 298 -1.84 7.94 -7.65
CA VAL A 298 -0.87 9.04 -7.56
C VAL A 298 -1.20 9.90 -6.35
N VAL A 299 -0.26 9.95 -5.39
CA VAL A 299 -0.41 10.86 -4.25
C VAL A 299 -0.14 12.28 -4.72
N LEU A 300 -1.19 13.09 -4.78
CA LEU A 300 -1.11 14.47 -5.24
C LEU A 300 -0.60 15.37 -4.09
N GLY A 301 -0.05 16.53 -4.43
CA GLY A 301 0.45 17.51 -3.45
C GLY A 301 1.87 17.28 -2.89
N GLY A 302 2.36 16.04 -2.82
CA GLY A 302 3.78 15.71 -2.56
C GLY A 302 4.36 16.35 -1.29
N ALA A 303 5.69 16.58 -1.29
CA ALA A 303 6.40 17.16 -0.15
C ALA A 303 5.87 18.55 0.31
N PRO A 304 5.47 19.48 -0.58
CA PRO A 304 4.92 20.77 -0.13
C PRO A 304 3.61 20.65 0.64
N GLU A 305 2.69 19.77 0.21
CA GLU A 305 1.47 19.52 0.98
C GLU A 305 1.80 18.95 2.36
N ALA A 306 2.78 18.05 2.46
CA ALA A 306 3.23 17.49 3.73
C ALA A 306 3.82 18.57 4.67
N LEU A 307 4.58 19.53 4.12
CA LEU A 307 5.19 20.63 4.88
C LEU A 307 4.19 21.71 5.31
N ASP A 308 3.16 21.94 4.51
CA ASP A 308 2.11 22.95 4.77
C ASP A 308 0.93 22.39 5.58
N SER A 309 0.91 21.07 5.82
CA SER A 309 -0.11 20.41 6.64
C SER A 309 -0.11 20.99 8.06
N ARG A 310 -1.28 21.45 8.51
CA ARG A 310 -1.53 21.96 9.87
C ARG A 310 -2.83 21.35 10.41
N PRO A 311 -3.01 21.23 11.74
CA PRO A 311 -4.29 20.80 12.30
C PRO A 311 -5.46 21.60 11.71
N GLY A 312 -6.46 20.91 11.17
CA GLY A 312 -7.63 21.52 10.55
C GLY A 312 -7.43 22.16 9.18
N LYS A 313 -6.23 22.08 8.57
CA LYS A 313 -5.95 22.68 7.27
C LYS A 313 -5.05 21.80 6.40
N TYR A 314 -5.57 21.43 5.22
CA TYR A 314 -4.81 20.83 4.13
C TYR A 314 -4.63 21.85 3.01
N VAL A 315 -3.39 22.02 2.53
CA VAL A 315 -3.09 22.92 1.42
C VAL A 315 -2.70 22.10 0.21
N PHE A 316 -3.61 22.04 -0.76
CA PHE A 316 -3.42 21.25 -1.96
C PHE A 316 -2.77 22.07 -3.08
N HIS A 317 -1.57 21.67 -3.50
CA HIS A 317 -0.78 22.40 -4.49
C HIS A 317 -0.88 21.78 -5.88
N THR A 318 -1.80 22.28 -6.71
CA THR A 318 -1.98 21.85 -8.11
C THR A 318 -1.65 22.90 -9.15
N ASN A 319 -1.61 24.18 -8.78
CA ASN A 319 -1.55 25.33 -9.71
C ASN A 319 -0.32 25.39 -10.64
N ARG A 320 0.61 24.43 -10.56
CA ARG A 320 1.76 24.26 -11.49
C ARG A 320 2.12 22.79 -11.74
N ARG A 321 1.24 21.85 -11.37
CA ARG A 321 1.50 20.40 -11.39
C ARG A 321 0.51 19.68 -12.30
N TYR A 322 0.64 19.94 -13.60
CA TYR A 322 -0.26 19.41 -14.61
C TYR A 322 0.10 18.01 -15.10
N GLY A 323 1.22 17.43 -14.64
CA GLY A 323 1.70 16.13 -15.12
C GLY A 323 0.67 15.01 -14.96
N PHE A 324 -0.05 14.97 -13.84
CA PHE A 324 -1.13 14.03 -13.59
C PHE A 324 -2.26 14.17 -14.62
N PHE A 325 -2.78 15.39 -14.81
CA PHE A 325 -3.87 15.66 -15.77
C PHE A 325 -3.43 15.44 -17.22
N LYS A 326 -2.19 15.83 -17.56
CA LYS A 326 -1.61 15.58 -18.87
C LYS A 326 -1.53 14.08 -19.16
N LEU A 327 -1.10 13.29 -18.18
CA LEU A 327 -1.04 11.84 -18.30
C LEU A 327 -2.45 11.26 -18.51
N ALA A 328 -3.43 11.66 -17.68
CA ALA A 328 -4.82 11.24 -17.81
C ALA A 328 -5.34 11.46 -19.24
N LEU A 329 -5.21 12.69 -19.76
CA LEU A 329 -5.62 13.06 -21.12
C LEU A 329 -4.89 12.28 -22.24
N THR A 330 -3.70 11.75 -21.95
CA THR A 330 -2.90 11.01 -22.94
C THR A 330 -3.25 9.51 -22.93
N THR A 331 -3.72 8.99 -21.80
CA THR A 331 -3.95 7.55 -21.60
C THR A 331 -5.41 7.11 -21.71
N GLY A 332 -6.37 8.04 -21.80
CA GLY A 332 -7.79 7.73 -21.99
C GLY A 332 -8.69 8.71 -21.28
#